data_AF-A0A3D6A5S6-F1
#
_entry.id   AF-A0A3D6A5S6-F1
#
_cell.length_a   1.000
_cell.length_b   1.000
_cell.length_c   1.000
_cell.angle_alpha   90.00
_cell.angle_beta   90.00
_cell.angle_gamma   90.00
#
_symmetry.space_group_name_H-M   'P 1'
#
loop_
_entity.id
_entity.type
_entity.pdbx_description
1 polymer ?
#
loop_
_entity_poly.entity_id
_entity_poly.type
_entity_poly.pdbx_seq_one_letter_code
_entity_poly.pdbx_strand_id
1 'polypeptide(L)' 'EVFCSGKVLQLDNFRKLRGFSWPGFRSMNLRKQDKGHHACVHSFIESLREGKPSPISIKEIFEVTRVSIDLQNNLCS' A
#
# COMPACT_ATOMS: atom_id res chain seq x y z
N GLU A 1 0.40 -9.16 -5.48
CA GLU A 1 1.67 -9.78 -5.88
C GLU A 1 2.47 -8.75 -6.65
N VAL A 2 3.79 -8.75 -6.56
CA VAL A 2 4.67 -7.85 -7.32
C VAL A 2 5.65 -8.70 -8.11
N PHE A 3 5.71 -8.46 -9.42
CA PHE A 3 6.58 -9.16 -10.37
C PHE A 3 7.74 -8.23 -10.74
N CYS A 4 8.98 -8.70 -10.57
CA CYS A 4 10.17 -7.94 -10.95
C CYS A 4 11.23 -8.88 -11.52
N SER A 5 11.56 -8.73 -12.82
CA SER A 5 12.65 -9.45 -13.51
C SER A 5 12.70 -10.96 -13.24
N GLY A 6 11.55 -11.65 -13.37
CA GLY A 6 11.45 -13.10 -13.14
C GLY A 6 11.37 -13.52 -11.66
N LYS A 7 11.30 -12.56 -10.73
CA LYS A 7 11.13 -12.78 -9.29
C LYS A 7 9.75 -12.31 -8.86
N VAL A 8 9.14 -13.02 -7.91
CA VAL A 8 7.77 -12.73 -7.43
C VAL A 8 7.77 -12.54 -5.93
N LEU A 9 7.17 -11.45 -5.46
CA LEU A 9 6.79 -11.27 -4.07
C LEU A 9 5.27 -11.36 -3.95
N GLN A 10 4.81 -12.44 -3.34
CA GLN A 10 3.40 -12.69 -3.08
C GLN A 10 3.07 -12.28 -1.65
N LEU A 11 2.25 -11.25 -1.51
CA LEU A 11 1.67 -10.85 -0.22
C LEU A 11 0.28 -11.49 -0.09
N ASP A 12 0.17 -12.48 0.79
CA ASP A 12 -1.07 -13.16 1.13
C ASP A 12 -1.71 -12.47 2.35
N ASN A 13 -2.84 -11.83 2.08
CA ASN A 13 -3.75 -11.19 3.03
C ASN A 13 -3.07 -10.28 4.07
N PHE A 14 -2.03 -9.54 3.66
CA PHE A 14 -1.24 -8.66 4.54
C PHE A 14 -0.64 -9.38 5.77
N ARG A 15 -0.42 -10.69 5.67
CA ARG A 15 0.15 -11.53 6.74
C ARG A 15 1.40 -12.26 6.29
N LYS A 16 1.38 -12.83 5.10
CA LYS A 16 2.47 -13.69 4.63
C LYS A 16 3.05 -13.10 3.36
N LEU A 17 4.32 -12.72 3.41
CA LEU A 17 5.07 -12.32 2.22
C LEU A 17 5.94 -13.52 1.81
N ARG A 18 5.75 -14.04 0.60
CA ARG A 18 6.54 -15.13 0.03
C ARG A 18 7.36 -14.63 -1.15
N GLY A 19 8.65 -14.93 -1.16
CA GLY A 19 9.55 -14.63 -2.27
C GLY A 19 9.79 -15.88 -3.12
N PHE A 20 9.46 -15.80 -4.40
CA PHE A 20 9.86 -16.78 -5.41
C PHE A 20 11.04 -16.22 -6.21
N SER A 21 12.12 -17.00 -6.31
CA SER A 21 13.37 -16.60 -6.99
C SER A 21 14.04 -15.34 -6.41
N TRP A 22 13.78 -15.03 -5.13
CA TRP A 22 14.41 -13.93 -4.40
C TRP A 22 15.64 -14.43 -3.60
N PRO A 23 16.87 -14.14 -4.04
CA PRO A 23 18.07 -14.51 -3.28
C PRO A 23 18.09 -13.74 -1.94
N GLY A 24 18.27 -14.46 -0.83
CA GLY A 24 18.32 -13.89 0.51
C GLY A 24 16.96 -13.68 1.20
N PHE A 25 15.83 -13.82 0.51
CA PHE A 25 14.50 -13.66 1.11
C PHE A 25 13.54 -14.77 0.66
N ARG A 26 13.17 -15.65 1.60
CA ARG A 26 12.23 -16.77 1.35
C ARG A 26 10.81 -16.42 1.77
N SER A 27 10.61 -16.00 3.01
CA SER A 27 9.29 -15.65 3.52
C SER A 27 9.34 -14.81 4.79
N MET A 28 8.32 -13.98 4.99
CA MET A 28 8.01 -13.30 6.24
C MET A 28 6.56 -13.62 6.63
N ASN A 29 6.31 -13.91 7.90
CA ASN A 29 4.97 -14.26 8.40
C ASN A 29 4.64 -13.42 9.63
N LEU A 30 3.67 -12.53 9.47
CA LEU A 30 3.09 -11.72 10.53
C LEU A 30 1.96 -12.52 11.19
N ARG A 31 1.96 -12.58 12.53
CA ARG A 31 0.93 -13.28 13.29
C ARG A 31 -0.46 -12.65 13.11
N LYS A 32 -0.52 -11.33 12.94
CA LYS A 32 -1.74 -10.53 12.71
C LYS A 32 -1.71 -9.89 11.32
N GLN A 33 -2.87 -9.62 10.72
CA GLN A 33 -2.94 -8.78 9.52
C GLN A 33 -2.46 -7.38 9.90
N ASP A 34 -1.39 -6.92 9.25
CA ASP A 34 -0.95 -5.54 9.35
C ASP A 34 -1.10 -4.87 7.98
N LYS A 35 -2.19 -4.11 7.83
CA LYS A 35 -2.49 -3.34 6.62
C LYS A 35 -1.88 -1.93 6.68
N GLY A 36 -1.10 -1.60 7.72
CA GLY A 36 -0.49 -0.28 7.89
C GLY A 36 -1.41 0.81 8.41
N HIS A 37 -2.66 0.49 8.79
CA HIS A 37 -3.62 1.51 9.26
C HIS A 37 -3.13 2.25 10.52
N HIS A 38 -2.54 1.53 11.48
CA HIS A 38 -1.98 2.16 12.68
C HIS A 38 -0.85 3.12 12.33
N ALA A 39 0.06 2.71 11.43
CA ALA A 39 1.15 3.56 10.97
C ALA A 39 0.63 4.81 10.25
N CYS A 40 -0.41 4.67 9.41
CA CYS A 40 -1.05 5.79 8.73
C CYS A 40 -1.65 6.79 9.72
N VAL A 41 -2.46 6.33 10.67
CA VAL A 41 -3.08 7.20 11.70
C VAL A 41 -2.02 7.85 12.57
N HIS A 42 -0.98 7.11 12.96
CA HIS A 42 0.12 7.64 13.75
C HIS A 42 0.85 8.76 13.00
N SER A 43 1.27 8.53 11.75
CA SER A 43 1.93 9.55 10.93
C SER A 43 1.04 10.78 10.72
N PHE A 44 -0.28 10.60 10.60
CA PHE A 44 -1.21 11.71 10.50
C PHE A 44 -1.25 12.54 11.79
N ILE A 45 -1.42 11.91 12.95
CA ILE A 45 -1.42 12.60 14.25
C ILE A 45 -0.09 13.32 14.50
N GLU A 46 1.04 12.68 14.20
CA GLU A 46 2.36 13.31 14.35
C GLU A 46 2.51 14.51 13.41
N SER A 47 2.02 14.42 12.16
CA SER A 47 2.05 15.57 11.25
C SER A 47 1.28 16.78 11.78
N LEU A 48 0.15 16.56 12.45
CA LEU A 48 -0.62 17.60 13.11
C LEU A 48 0.11 18.19 14.32
N ARG A 49 0.74 17.35 15.13
CA ARG A 49 1.48 17.77 16.34
C ARG A 49 2.72 18.60 16.00
N GLU A 50 3.47 18.17 14.99
CA GLU A 50 4.75 18.76 14.61
C GLU A 50 4.62 19.83 13.52
N GLY A 51 3.40 20.09 13.03
CA GLY A 51 3.15 21.02 11.93
C GLY A 51 3.80 20.59 10.61
N LYS A 52 4.02 19.28 10.43
CA LYS A 52 4.59 18.71 9.20
C LYS A 52 3.52 18.57 8.11
N PRO A 53 3.93 18.50 6.83
CA PRO A 53 3.01 18.19 5.74
C PRO A 53 2.23 16.90 5.99
N SER A 54 1.00 16.85 5.48
CA SER A 54 0.17 15.64 5.53
C SER A 54 0.93 14.43 4.94
N PRO A 55 0.87 13.24 5.57
CA PRO A 55 1.53 12.03 5.07
C PRO A 55 1.07 11.59 3.67
N ILE A 56 -0.16 11.97 3.31
CA ILE A 56 -0.72 11.78 1.97
C ILE A 56 -0.97 13.17 1.39
N SER A 57 -0.41 13.45 0.22
CA SER A 57 -0.56 14.75 -0.41
C SER A 57 -1.97 14.93 -0.97
N ILE A 58 -2.47 16.17 -0.97
CA ILE A 58 -3.78 16.48 -1.57
C ILE A 58 -3.83 16.16 -3.07
N LYS A 59 -2.69 16.28 -3.77
CA LYS A 59 -2.58 15.97 -5.19
C LYS A 59 -2.83 14.48 -5.45
N GLU A 60 -2.23 13.60 -4.65
CA GLU A 60 -2.47 12.15 -4.74
C GLU A 60 -3.94 11.81 -4.46
N ILE A 61 -4.55 12.46 -3.46
CA ILE A 61 -5.98 12.26 -3.15
C ILE A 61 -6.85 12.60 -4.37
N PHE A 62 -6.63 13.75 -5.01
CA PHE A 62 -7.41 14.14 -6.20
C PHE A 62 -7.13 13.25 -7.40
N GLU A 63 -5.88 12.82 -7.60
CA GLU A 63 -5.52 11.92 -8.69
C GLU A 63 -6.23 10.56 -8.56
N VAL A 64 -6.16 9.93 -7.39
CA VAL A 64 -6.83 8.65 -7.12
C VAL A 64 -8.33 8.80 -7.25
N THR A 65 -8.91 9.89 -6.75
CA THR A 65 -10.35 10.16 -6.85
C THR A 65 -10.79 10.27 -8.32
N ARG A 66 -10.07 11.06 -9.13
CA ARG A 66 -10.36 11.22 -10.56
C ARG A 66 -10.31 9.89 -11.30
N VAL A 67 -9.21 9.14 -11.14
CA VAL A 67 -9.04 7.84 -11.81
C VAL A 67 -10.14 6.86 -11.39
N SER A 68 -10.56 6.88 -10.13
CA SER A 68 -11.65 6.01 -9.64
C SER A 68 -12.99 6.34 -10.30
N ILE A 69 -13.32 7.62 -10.44
CA ILE A 69 -14.55 8.08 -11.12
C ILE A 69 -14.49 7.76 -12.61
N ASP A 70 -13.35 8.02 -13.26
CA ASP A 70 -13.15 7.73 -14.68
C ASP A 70 -13.35 6.22 -14.96
N LEU A 71 -12.77 5.35 -14.13
CA LEU A 71 -12.94 3.90 -14.25
C LEU A 71 -14.41 3.48 -14.08
N GLN A 72 -15.11 4.05 -13.10
CA GLN A 72 -16.53 3.77 -12.90
C GLN A 72 -17.37 4.15 -14.14
N ASN A 73 -17.10 5.30 -14.74
CA ASN A 73 -17.83 5.75 -15.93
C ASN A 73 -17.58 4.83 -17.13
N ASN A 74 -16.33 4.37 -17.33
CA ASN A 74 -15.98 3.44 -18.42
C ASN A 74 -16.51 2.01 -18.22
N LEU A 75 -16.83 1.61 -16.99
CA LEU A 75 -17.42 0.30 -16.68
C LEU A 75 -18.95 0.28 -16.88
N CYS A 76 -19.60 1.44 -16.83
CA CYS A 76 -21.05 1.59 -17.00
C CYS A 76 -21.49 2.01 -18.41
N SER A 77 -20.54 2.24 -19.32
CA SER A 77 -20.74 2.56 -20.75
C SER A 77 -20.60 1.32 -21.62
#